data_AF-X0PVE3-F1
#
_entry.id   AF-X0PVE3-F1
#
_cell.length_a   1.000
_cell.length_b   1.000
_cell.length_c   1.000
_cell.angle_alpha   90.00
_cell.angle_beta   90.00
_cell.angle_gamma   90.00
#
_symmetry.space_group_name_H-M   'P 1'
#
loop_
_entity.id
_entity.type
_entity.pdbx_description
1 polymer ?
#
loop_
_entity_poly.entity_id
_entity_poly.type
_entity_poly.pdbx_seq_one_letter_code
_entity_poly.pdbx_strand_id
1 'polypeptide(L)'
;MTIDHTGSDRARTRLALSVLALCWFAILCDGLDTFVYGAVLPRMLADPTLGMGPGAAGTVGSVATLGMLIGALAAGPIADRLGRRTAIVAGVALFSIASLACAVAPSLEVFAAARGVAGLGLGGLIPTAISMVMEYAPRGRANLMVASLMTAHQAGGILAPGLSMLFLDSRGWRFLFLLGGHR
;
A
#
# COMPACT_ATOMS: atom_id res chain seq x y z
N MET A 1 -9.23 37.99 29.66
CA MET A 1 -8.67 37.64 28.33
C MET A 1 -8.63 36.13 28.22
N THR A 2 -9.79 35.54 27.92
CA THR A 2 -10.01 34.09 27.84
C THR A 2 -9.52 33.65 26.47
N ILE A 3 -8.34 33.02 26.41
CA ILE A 3 -7.83 32.46 25.16
C ILE A 3 -8.81 31.38 24.72
N ASP A 4 -9.33 31.48 23.49
CA ASP A 4 -10.25 30.51 22.90
C ASP A 4 -9.54 29.17 22.68
N HIS A 5 -9.53 28.34 23.73
CA HIS A 5 -8.98 26.99 23.69
C HIS A 5 -9.85 26.03 22.85
N THR A 6 -11.12 26.40 22.57
CA THR A 6 -12.08 25.51 21.91
C THR A 6 -11.89 25.44 20.39
N GLY A 7 -11.48 26.54 19.75
CA GLY A 7 -11.15 26.57 18.32
C GLY A 7 -9.91 25.75 17.97
N SER A 8 -8.85 25.84 18.80
CA SER A 8 -7.59 25.09 18.63
C SER A 8 -7.78 23.58 18.70
N ASP A 9 -8.58 23.10 19.65
CA ASP A 9 -8.79 21.65 19.86
C ASP A 9 -9.59 21.00 18.74
N ARG A 10 -10.56 21.72 18.16
CA ARG A 10 -11.29 21.24 16.98
C ARG A 10 -10.39 21.17 15.75
N ALA A 11 -9.53 22.16 15.54
CA ALA A 11 -8.58 22.17 14.41
C ALA A 11 -7.57 21.01 14.50
N ARG A 12 -6.99 20.77 15.70
CA ARG A 12 -6.09 19.63 15.94
C ARG A 12 -6.79 18.29 15.72
N THR A 13 -8.02 18.14 16.20
CA THR A 13 -8.81 16.92 16.01
C THR A 13 -9.11 16.65 14.52
N ARG A 14 -9.50 17.68 13.77
CA ARG A 14 -9.73 17.57 12.31
C ARG A 14 -8.47 17.17 11.56
N LEU A 15 -7.32 17.74 11.94
CA LEU A 15 -6.03 17.37 11.36
C LEU A 15 -5.68 15.92 11.66
N ALA A 16 -5.83 15.48 12.91
CA ALA A 16 -5.58 14.10 13.33
C ALA A 16 -6.45 13.10 12.56
N LEU A 17 -7.73 13.41 12.36
CA LEU A 17 -8.64 12.59 11.55
C LEU A 17 -8.28 12.59 10.06
N SER A 18 -7.83 13.72 9.52
CA SER A 18 -7.37 13.82 8.13
C SER A 18 -6.11 12.99 7.90
N VAL A 19 -5.14 13.07 8.83
CA VAL A 19 -3.93 12.25 8.85
C VAL A 19 -4.28 10.77 8.92
N LEU A 20 -5.18 10.39 9.83
CA LEU A 20 -5.67 9.01 9.93
C LEU A 20 -6.30 8.54 8.63
N ALA A 21 -7.21 9.33 8.04
CA ALA A 21 -7.90 8.95 6.80
C ALA A 21 -6.94 8.76 5.62
N LEU A 22 -5.95 9.65 5.47
CA LEU A 22 -4.94 9.54 4.40
C LEU A 22 -4.03 8.31 4.59
N CYS A 23 -3.55 8.09 5.82
CA CYS A 23 -2.76 6.91 6.15
C CYS A 23 -3.57 5.62 5.98
N TRP A 24 -4.84 5.63 6.39
CA TRP A 24 -5.76 4.51 6.25
C TRP A 24 -5.97 4.16 4.78
N PHE A 25 -6.21 5.15 3.92
CA PHE A 25 -6.32 4.92 2.48
C PHE A 25 -5.03 4.36 1.86
N ALA A 26 -3.86 4.88 2.25
CA ALA A 26 -2.59 4.36 1.74
C ALA A 26 -2.38 2.88 2.14
N ILE A 27 -2.66 2.52 3.39
CA ILE A 27 -2.54 1.15 3.88
C ILE A 27 -3.63 0.23 3.29
N LEU A 28 -4.81 0.76 2.98
CA LEU A 28 -5.83 0.04 2.24
C LEU A 28 -5.31 -0.38 0.86
N CYS A 29 -4.69 0.54 0.13
CA CYS A 29 -4.10 0.26 -1.19
C CYS A 29 -2.97 -0.77 -1.11
N ASP A 30 -2.11 -0.68 -0.09
CA ASP A 30 -1.07 -1.68 0.22
C ASP A 30 -1.65 -3.08 0.46
N GLY A 31 -2.68 -3.18 1.31
CA GLY A 31 -3.41 -4.43 1.52
C GLY A 31 -4.01 -4.94 0.21
N LEU A 32 -4.71 -4.08 -0.53
CA LEU A 32 -5.33 -4.46 -1.79
C LEU A 32 -4.32 -5.10 -2.75
N ASP A 33 -3.18 -4.47 -3.00
CA ASP A 33 -2.16 -5.00 -3.92
C ASP A 33 -1.55 -6.32 -3.44
N THR A 34 -1.22 -6.39 -2.15
CA THR A 34 -0.62 -7.59 -1.55
C THR A 34 -1.54 -8.80 -1.70
N PHE A 35 -2.84 -8.62 -1.41
CA PHE A 35 -3.82 -9.69 -1.47
C PHE A 35 -4.34 -9.96 -2.89
N VAL A 36 -4.37 -8.96 -3.78
CA VAL A 36 -4.76 -9.13 -5.20
C VAL A 36 -3.82 -10.11 -5.88
N TYR A 37 -2.50 -10.01 -5.65
CA TYR A 37 -1.54 -10.94 -6.24
C TYR A 37 -1.88 -12.40 -5.92
N GLY A 38 -2.20 -12.69 -4.65
CA GLY A 38 -2.64 -14.03 -4.24
C GLY A 38 -3.97 -14.45 -4.85
N ALA A 39 -4.94 -13.53 -4.95
CA ALA A 39 -6.27 -13.80 -5.49
C ALA A 39 -6.25 -14.12 -7.00
N VAL A 40 -5.38 -13.47 -7.77
CA VAL A 40 -5.29 -13.64 -9.23
C VAL A 40 -4.27 -14.71 -9.65
N LEU A 41 -3.45 -15.20 -8.71
CA LEU A 41 -2.37 -16.13 -8.97
C LEU A 41 -2.79 -17.38 -9.77
N PRO A 42 -3.92 -18.06 -9.48
CA PRO A 42 -4.33 -19.23 -10.25
C PRO A 42 -4.58 -18.92 -11.73
N ARG A 43 -5.14 -17.73 -12.04
CA ARG A 43 -5.35 -17.28 -13.42
C ARG A 43 -4.05 -16.86 -14.08
N MET A 44 -3.10 -16.27 -13.34
CA MET A 44 -1.77 -15.96 -13.87
C MET A 44 -0.98 -17.22 -14.24
N LEU A 45 -1.09 -18.28 -13.44
CA LEU A 45 -0.46 -19.57 -13.74
C LEU A 45 -1.09 -20.27 -14.95
N ALA A 46 -2.39 -20.05 -15.20
CA ALA A 46 -3.09 -20.56 -16.38
C ALA A 46 -2.87 -19.68 -17.64
N ASP A 47 -2.36 -18.47 -17.49
CA ASP A 47 -2.14 -17.52 -18.58
C ASP A 47 -0.74 -17.70 -19.18
N PRO A 48 -0.63 -18.14 -20.46
CA PRO A 48 0.66 -18.35 -21.09
C PRO A 48 1.42 -17.06 -21.40
N THR A 49 0.80 -15.87 -21.30
CA THR A 49 1.44 -14.59 -21.69
C THR A 49 2.69 -14.27 -20.89
N LEU A 50 2.78 -14.71 -19.63
CA LEU A 50 4.00 -14.58 -18.82
C LEU A 50 4.81 -15.88 -18.71
N GLY A 51 4.24 -17.01 -19.15
CA GLY A 51 4.85 -18.34 -19.00
C GLY A 51 5.17 -18.70 -17.54
N MET A 52 4.38 -18.19 -16.59
CA MET A 52 4.67 -18.30 -15.15
C MET A 52 4.36 -19.70 -14.62
N GLY A 53 5.38 -20.42 -14.14
CA GLY A 53 5.21 -21.65 -13.36
C GLY A 53 5.05 -21.41 -11.86
N PRO A 54 4.64 -22.42 -11.06
CA PRO A 54 4.47 -22.28 -9.61
C PRO A 54 5.75 -21.85 -8.88
N GLY A 55 6.92 -22.33 -9.31
CA GLY A 55 8.21 -21.91 -8.75
C GLY A 55 8.49 -20.42 -9.00
N ALA A 56 8.23 -19.94 -10.21
CA ALA A 56 8.40 -18.54 -10.59
C ALA A 56 7.44 -17.62 -9.82
N ALA A 57 6.18 -18.04 -9.61
CA ALA A 57 5.22 -17.33 -8.77
C ALA A 57 5.75 -17.13 -7.33
N GLY A 58 6.36 -18.17 -6.76
CA GLY A 58 7.03 -18.10 -5.46
C GLY A 58 8.20 -17.11 -5.47
N THR A 59 9.04 -17.15 -6.51
CA THR A 59 10.15 -16.20 -6.68
C THR A 59 9.66 -14.75 -6.76
N VAL A 60 8.61 -14.47 -7.54
CA VAL A 60 8.01 -13.13 -7.65
C VAL A 60 7.52 -12.63 -6.30
N GLY A 61 6.82 -13.47 -5.53
CA GLY A 61 6.38 -13.15 -4.18
C GLY A 61 7.56 -12.83 -3.25
N SER A 62 8.63 -13.65 -3.31
CA SER A 62 9.86 -13.42 -2.53
C SER A 62 10.57 -12.12 -2.90
N VAL A 63 10.65 -11.77 -4.19
CA VAL A 63 11.24 -10.50 -4.66
C VAL A 63 10.43 -9.31 -4.14
N ALA A 64 9.10 -9.40 -4.15
CA ALA A 64 8.23 -8.37 -3.58
C ALA A 64 8.49 -8.17 -2.07
N THR A 65 8.53 -9.27 -1.30
CA THR A 65 8.80 -9.24 0.15
C THR A 65 10.21 -8.73 0.46
N LEU A 66 11.20 -9.10 -0.34
CA LEU A 66 12.57 -8.57 -0.22
C LEU A 66 12.61 -7.07 -0.49
N GLY A 67 11.87 -6.61 -1.50
CA GLY A 67 11.65 -5.18 -1.75
C GLY A 67 11.06 -4.48 -0.53
N MET A 68 10.00 -5.04 0.06
CA MET A 68 9.40 -4.52 1.29
C MET A 68 10.39 -4.44 2.45
N LEU A 69 11.22 -5.47 2.66
CA LEU A 69 12.25 -5.46 3.69
C LEU A 69 13.21 -4.28 3.49
N ILE A 70 13.72 -4.11 2.27
CA ILE A 70 14.65 -3.01 1.95
C ILE A 70 13.95 -1.66 2.15
N GLY A 71 12.72 -1.52 1.68
CA GLY A 71 11.91 -0.31 1.85
C GLY A 71 11.68 0.03 3.33
N ALA A 72 11.36 -0.97 4.16
CA ALA A 72 11.16 -0.81 5.60
C ALA A 72 12.42 -0.31 6.31
N LEU A 73 13.59 -0.88 5.96
CA LEU A 73 14.88 -0.48 6.52
C LEU A 73 15.26 0.96 6.10
N ALA A 74 14.95 1.34 4.86
CA ALA A 74 15.22 2.68 4.34
C ALA A 74 14.26 3.74 4.90
N ALA A 75 13.04 3.35 5.28
CA ALA A 75 11.97 4.26 5.66
C ALA A 75 12.29 5.12 6.88
N GLY A 76 12.96 4.57 7.89
CA GLY A 76 13.35 5.31 9.10
C GLY A 76 14.25 6.50 8.77
N PRO A 77 15.46 6.28 8.21
CA PRO A 77 16.36 7.36 7.81
C PRO A 77 15.73 8.37 6.83
N ILE A 78 14.89 7.90 5.89
CA ILE A 78 14.20 8.76 4.92
C ILE A 78 13.17 9.64 5.65
N ALA A 79 12.35 9.06 6.54
CA ALA A 79 11.34 9.79 7.28
C ALA A 79 11.95 10.79 8.26
N ASP A 80 13.09 10.46 8.87
CA ASP A 80 13.80 11.34 9.80
C ASP A 80 14.45 12.53 9.07
N ARG A 81 14.92 12.35 7.83
CA ARG A 81 15.59 13.40 7.04
C ARG A 81 14.64 14.26 6.20
N LEU A 82 13.68 13.63 5.54
CA LEU A 82 12.76 14.29 4.59
C LEU A 82 11.37 14.56 5.17
N GLY A 83 11.11 14.06 6.39
CA GLY A 83 9.81 14.12 7.05
C GLY A 83 8.91 12.96 6.69
N ARG A 84 8.08 12.55 7.66
CA ARG A 84 7.14 11.42 7.55
C ARG A 84 6.16 11.54 6.38
N ARG A 85 5.60 12.73 6.18
CA ARG A 85 4.65 13.01 5.08
C ARG A 85 5.29 12.75 3.73
N THR A 86 6.51 13.26 3.51
CA THR A 86 7.25 13.09 2.26
C THR A 86 7.58 11.63 2.02
N ALA A 87 7.99 10.89 3.05
CA ALA A 87 8.26 9.46 2.97
C ALA A 87 7.03 8.65 2.53
N ILE A 88 5.85 8.91 3.12
CA ILE A 88 4.59 8.26 2.74
C ILE A 88 4.24 8.57 1.28
N VAL A 89 4.27 9.85 0.88
CA VAL A 89 3.91 10.27 -0.49
C VAL A 89 4.86 9.66 -1.53
N ALA A 90 6.17 9.68 -1.25
CA ALA A 90 7.17 9.09 -2.15
C ALA A 90 6.99 7.57 -2.27
N GLY A 91 6.73 6.88 -1.16
CA GLY A 91 6.47 5.43 -1.14
C GLY A 91 5.23 5.06 -1.94
N VAL A 92 4.11 5.76 -1.72
CA VAL A 92 2.86 5.56 -2.47
C VAL A 92 3.05 5.87 -3.96
N ALA A 93 3.74 6.95 -4.31
CA ALA A 93 4.00 7.30 -5.70
C ALA A 93 4.87 6.23 -6.41
N LEU A 94 5.94 5.77 -5.75
CA LEU A 94 6.80 4.71 -6.28
C LEU A 94 5.99 3.42 -6.47
N PHE A 95 5.18 3.06 -5.48
CA PHE A 95 4.28 1.93 -5.53
C PHE A 95 3.27 2.03 -6.70
N SER A 96 2.62 3.18 -6.88
CA SER A 96 1.66 3.39 -7.97
C SER A 96 2.31 3.25 -9.35
N ILE A 97 3.48 3.84 -9.54
CA ILE A 97 4.23 3.73 -10.81
C ILE A 97 4.65 2.27 -11.06
N ALA A 98 5.16 1.60 -10.04
CA ALA A 98 5.57 0.20 -10.15
C ALA A 98 4.38 -0.74 -10.40
N SER A 99 3.21 -0.46 -9.82
CA SER A 99 1.97 -1.22 -10.06
C SER A 99 1.49 -1.07 -11.50
N LEU A 100 1.55 0.15 -12.06
CA LEU A 100 1.27 0.37 -13.48
C LEU A 100 2.26 -0.40 -14.37
N ALA A 101 3.54 -0.42 -14.01
CA ALA A 101 4.55 -1.22 -14.70
C ALA A 101 4.25 -2.73 -14.63
N CYS A 102 3.71 -3.24 -13.52
CA CYS A 102 3.25 -4.63 -13.41
C CYS A 102 2.10 -4.93 -14.39
N ALA A 103 1.16 -4.00 -14.56
CA ALA A 103 0.00 -4.20 -15.44
C ALA A 103 0.38 -4.31 -16.92
N VAL A 104 1.40 -3.57 -17.36
CA VAL A 104 1.88 -3.58 -18.76
C VAL A 104 3.12 -4.45 -18.97
N ALA A 105 3.51 -5.26 -17.97
CA ALA A 105 4.73 -6.05 -18.03
C ALA A 105 4.72 -7.03 -19.23
N PRO A 106 5.73 -6.97 -20.12
CA PRO A 106 5.81 -7.83 -21.31
C PRO A 106 6.40 -9.22 -20.99
N SER A 107 7.06 -9.37 -19.84
CA SER A 107 7.70 -10.62 -19.42
C SER A 107 7.64 -10.79 -17.90
N LEU A 108 7.83 -12.03 -17.46
CA LEU A 108 7.86 -12.41 -16.05
C LEU A 108 8.94 -11.65 -15.26
N GLU A 109 10.12 -11.44 -15.86
CA GLU A 109 11.23 -10.73 -15.20
C GLU A 109 10.89 -9.26 -14.94
N VAL A 110 10.28 -8.58 -15.93
CA VAL A 110 9.83 -7.20 -15.77
C VAL A 110 8.73 -7.12 -14.71
N PHE A 111 7.80 -8.08 -14.71
CA PHE A 111 6.76 -8.18 -13.68
C PHE A 111 7.38 -8.36 -12.28
N ALA A 112 8.34 -9.30 -12.13
CA ALA A 112 9.02 -9.56 -10.88
C ALA A 112 9.77 -8.34 -10.34
N ALA A 113 10.52 -7.66 -11.22
CA ALA A 113 11.25 -6.45 -10.88
C ALA A 113 10.29 -5.32 -10.46
N ALA A 114 9.21 -5.10 -11.21
CA ALA A 114 8.20 -4.12 -10.88
C ALA A 114 7.52 -4.43 -9.53
N ARG A 115 7.22 -5.70 -9.22
CA ARG A 115 6.73 -6.12 -7.90
C ARG A 115 7.74 -5.86 -6.78
N GLY A 116 9.03 -6.08 -7.03
CA GLY A 116 10.10 -5.73 -6.10
C GLY A 116 10.16 -4.23 -5.79
N VAL A 117 10.05 -3.40 -6.83
CA VAL A 117 10.03 -1.92 -6.68
C VAL A 117 8.75 -1.47 -5.97
N ALA A 118 7.60 -2.09 -6.27
CA ALA A 118 6.34 -1.83 -5.58
C ALA A 118 6.48 -2.14 -4.07
N GLY A 119 7.07 -3.28 -3.74
CA GLY A 119 7.40 -3.66 -2.37
C GLY A 119 8.31 -2.63 -1.69
N LEU A 120 9.34 -2.13 -2.39
CA LEU A 120 10.23 -1.09 -1.85
C LEU A 120 9.48 0.19 -1.47
N GLY A 121 8.52 0.62 -2.30
CA GLY A 121 7.68 1.79 -2.01
C GLY A 121 6.77 1.59 -0.78
N LEU A 122 6.26 0.37 -0.58
CA LEU A 122 5.31 0.05 0.48
C LEU A 122 5.96 -0.37 1.81
N GLY A 123 7.18 -0.89 1.80
CA GLY A 123 7.81 -1.48 2.98
C GLY A 123 7.86 -0.58 4.21
N GLY A 124 8.04 0.72 3.99
CA GLY A 124 8.06 1.75 5.04
C GLY A 124 6.71 2.30 5.47
N LEU A 125 5.63 1.97 4.77
CA LEU A 125 4.37 2.68 4.85
C LEU A 125 3.71 2.52 6.21
N ILE A 126 3.50 1.27 6.64
CA ILE A 126 2.85 0.94 7.90
C ILE A 126 3.56 1.58 9.11
N PRO A 127 4.88 1.38 9.34
CA PRO A 127 5.55 1.97 10.50
C PRO A 127 5.56 3.50 10.45
N THR A 128 5.77 4.11 9.27
CA THR A 128 5.75 5.57 9.11
C THR A 128 4.36 6.16 9.39
N ALA A 129 3.31 5.48 8.92
CA ALA A 129 1.92 5.86 9.15
C ALA A 129 1.52 5.72 10.63
N ILE A 130 1.95 4.65 11.30
CA ILE A 130 1.74 4.47 12.75
C ILE A 130 2.38 5.63 13.51
N SER A 131 3.65 5.94 13.24
CA SER A 131 4.32 7.07 13.90
C SER A 131 3.63 8.40 13.63
N MET A 132 3.18 8.64 12.40
CA MET A 132 2.45 9.87 12.05
C MET A 132 1.11 9.94 12.79
N VAL A 133 0.32 8.88 12.81
CA VAL A 133 -0.95 8.86 13.55
C VAL A 133 -0.74 9.09 15.05
N MET A 134 0.30 8.49 15.64
CA MET A 134 0.64 8.67 17.07
C MET A 134 1.02 10.12 17.39
N GLU A 135 1.74 10.80 16.50
CA GLU A 135 2.20 12.19 16.68
C GLU A 135 1.03 13.19 16.68
N TYR A 136 0.01 12.96 15.83
CA TYR A 136 -1.17 13.82 15.74
C TYR A 136 -2.32 13.39 16.65
N ALA A 137 -2.23 12.23 17.30
CA ALA A 137 -3.33 11.70 18.10
C ALA A 137 -3.63 12.56 19.34
N PRO A 138 -4.92 12.78 19.66
CA PRO A 138 -5.31 13.37 20.93
C PRO A 138 -4.82 12.51 22.12
N ARG A 139 -4.55 13.16 23.25
CA ARG A 139 -4.13 12.49 24.49
C ARG A 139 -5.09 11.33 24.83
N GLY A 140 -4.54 10.14 25.05
CA GLY A 140 -5.30 8.94 25.41
C GLY A 140 -6.02 8.21 24.25
N ARG A 141 -5.97 8.73 23.01
CA ARG A 141 -6.64 8.09 21.85
C ARG A 141 -5.69 7.49 20.81
N ALA A 142 -4.39 7.62 21.01
CA ALA A 142 -3.38 7.18 20.04
C ALA A 142 -3.50 5.69 19.69
N ASN A 143 -3.65 4.83 20.70
CA ASN A 143 -3.83 3.39 20.50
C ASN A 143 -5.11 3.05 19.71
N LEU A 144 -6.21 3.76 19.96
CA LEU A 144 -7.46 3.57 19.22
C LEU A 144 -7.31 3.99 17.74
N MET A 145 -6.60 5.09 17.48
CA MET A 145 -6.34 5.54 16.12
C MET A 145 -5.41 4.59 15.37
N VAL A 146 -4.38 4.04 16.02
CA VAL A 146 -3.52 3.02 15.43
C VAL A 146 -4.28 1.71 15.19
N ALA A 147 -5.12 1.27 16.14
CA ALA A 147 -5.98 0.11 15.94
C ALA A 147 -6.91 0.32 14.73
N SER A 148 -7.51 1.51 14.61
CA SER A 148 -8.32 1.90 13.45
C SER A 148 -7.51 1.93 12.16
N LEU A 149 -6.24 2.34 12.21
CA LEU A 149 -5.35 2.35 11.06
C LEU A 149 -5.08 0.92 10.54
N MET A 150 -4.86 -0.04 11.43
CA MET A 150 -4.55 -1.44 11.05
C MET A 150 -5.75 -2.15 10.40
N THR A 151 -6.98 -1.69 10.63
CA THR A 151 -8.15 -2.26 9.92
C THR A 151 -8.09 -2.00 8.42
N ALA A 152 -7.35 -0.98 7.96
CA ALA A 152 -7.19 -0.69 6.54
C ALA A 152 -6.58 -1.84 5.76
N HIS A 153 -5.50 -2.43 6.29
CA HIS A 153 -4.78 -3.50 5.60
C HIS A 153 -5.68 -4.74 5.44
N GLN A 154 -6.42 -5.07 6.50
CA GLN A 154 -7.38 -6.18 6.50
C GLN A 154 -8.57 -5.89 5.57
N ALA A 155 -9.07 -4.65 5.55
CA ALA A 155 -10.12 -4.24 4.62
C ALA A 155 -9.66 -4.41 3.17
N GLY A 156 -8.41 -4.04 2.85
CA GLY A 156 -7.80 -4.28 1.54
C GLY A 156 -7.78 -5.76 1.17
N GLY A 157 -7.42 -6.61 2.12
CA GLY A 157 -7.43 -8.06 1.94
C GLY A 157 -8.81 -8.68 1.71
N ILE A 158 -9.86 -8.11 2.31
CA ILE A 158 -11.24 -8.54 2.05
C ILE A 158 -11.71 -8.06 0.67
N LEU A 159 -11.35 -6.83 0.28
CA LEU A 159 -11.74 -6.26 -1.01
C LEU A 159 -11.04 -6.94 -2.19
N ALA A 160 -9.79 -7.39 -2.03
CA ALA A 160 -8.98 -7.95 -3.10
C ALA A 160 -9.62 -9.17 -3.81
N PRO A 161 -10.08 -10.23 -3.11
CA PRO A 161 -10.83 -11.32 -3.74
C PRO A 161 -12.15 -10.85 -4.37
N GLY A 162 -12.87 -9.93 -3.74
CA GLY A 162 -14.12 -9.39 -4.26
C GLY A 162 -13.94 -8.66 -5.60
N LEU A 163 -12.92 -7.80 -5.71
CA LEU A 163 -12.56 -7.14 -6.97
C LEU A 163 -12.07 -8.16 -7.99
N SER A 164 -11.32 -9.18 -7.57
CA SER A 164 -10.87 -10.26 -8.44
C SER A 164 -12.08 -10.99 -9.03
N MET A 165 -13.06 -11.40 -8.23
CA MET A 165 -14.28 -12.05 -8.72
C MET A 165 -15.06 -11.19 -9.74
N LEU A 166 -15.09 -9.87 -9.56
CA LEU A 166 -15.84 -8.97 -10.45
C LEU A 166 -15.13 -8.70 -11.79
N PHE A 167 -13.80 -8.57 -11.78
CA PHE A 167 -13.05 -8.06 -12.93
C PHE A 167 -12.18 -9.11 -13.63
N LEU A 168 -11.86 -10.22 -12.98
CA LEU A 168 -10.92 -11.21 -13.50
C LEU A 168 -11.45 -11.89 -14.77
N ASP A 169 -12.76 -12.17 -14.82
CA ASP A 169 -13.39 -12.82 -15.99
C ASP A 169 -13.65 -11.85 -17.15
N SER A 170 -13.86 -10.55 -16.86
CA SER A 170 -14.25 -9.55 -17.87
C SER A 170 -13.08 -8.75 -18.43
N ARG A 171 -12.05 -8.46 -17.61
CA ARG A 171 -10.93 -7.57 -17.96
C ARG A 171 -9.54 -8.20 -17.74
N GLY A 172 -9.48 -9.41 -17.19
CA GLY A 172 -8.23 -10.12 -16.92
C GLY A 172 -7.48 -9.60 -15.69
N TRP A 173 -6.43 -10.33 -15.29
CA TRP A 173 -5.68 -10.05 -14.07
C TRP A 173 -4.86 -8.75 -14.15
N ARG A 174 -4.40 -8.36 -15.35
CA ARG A 174 -3.64 -7.11 -15.57
C ARG A 174 -4.45 -5.88 -15.16
N PHE A 175 -5.77 -5.90 -15.33
CA PHE A 175 -6.66 -4.80 -14.95
C PHE A 175 -6.67 -4.54 -13.44
N LEU A 176 -6.44 -5.57 -12.62
CA LEU A 176 -6.45 -5.43 -11.16
C LEU A 176 -5.19 -4.73 -10.63
N PHE A 177 -4.09 -4.76 -11.39
CA PHE A 177 -2.89 -3.95 -11.13
C PHE A 177 -3.00 -2.53 -11.74
N LEU A 178 -3.97 -2.31 -12.63
CA LEU A 178 -4.31 -1.01 -13.26
C LEU A 178 -5.27 -0.16 -12.42
N LEU A 179 -5.78 -0.65 -11.28
CA LEU A 179 -6.60 0.11 -10.32
C LEU A 179 -5.80 1.23 -9.58
N GLY A 180 -4.88 1.88 -10.30
CA GLY A 180 -4.17 3.11 -10.00
C GLY A 180 -3.93 4.02 -11.23
N GLY A 181 -4.55 3.80 -12.40
CA GLY A 181 -4.39 4.69 -13.55
C GLY A 181 -5.21 4.30 -14.79
N HIS A 182 -5.74 5.31 -15.49
CA HIS A 182 -6.88 5.25 -16.42
C HIS A 182 -6.52 4.88 -17.88
N ARG A 183 -7.53 4.31 -18.57
CA ARG A 183 -7.84 4.22 -20.02
C ARG A 183 -7.52 2.89 -20.69
#